data_AF-A0AAD9S5L9-F1
#
_entry.id   AF-A0AAD9S5L9-F1
#
_cell.length_a   1.000
_cell.length_b   1.000
_cell.length_c   1.000
_cell.angle_alpha   90.00
_cell.angle_beta   90.00
_cell.angle_gamma   90.00
#
_symmetry.space_group_name_H-M   'P 1'
#
loop_
_entity.id
_entity.type
_entity.pdbx_description
1 polymer ?
#
loop_
_entity_poly.entity_id
_entity_poly.type
_entity_poly.pdbx_seq_one_letter_code
_entity_poly.pdbx_strand_id
1 'polypeptide(L)'
;MSVKSVSESQRRLAASNIYSQPLKPWETRALRLEPAHREHDEGDIVEVRLETAVIPHLEGLGLVDTGEVVFYEALSYTWDSSVFSHAIRCNGIDFSVTANLHAALVHLRSSHVHRWL
;
A
#
# COMPACT_ATOMS: atom_id res chain seq x y z
N MET A 1 -6.72 -18.93 18.31
CA MET A 1 -7.65 -17.84 17.95
C MET A 1 -7.95 -17.95 16.46
N SER A 2 -9.21 -18.17 16.08
CA SER A 2 -9.58 -18.29 14.66
C SER A 2 -9.62 -16.89 14.05
N VAL A 3 -8.65 -16.56 13.18
CA VAL A 3 -8.64 -15.29 12.45
C VAL A 3 -9.81 -15.32 11.48
N LYS A 4 -10.85 -14.52 11.75
CA LYS A 4 -12.02 -14.45 10.87
C LYS A 4 -11.60 -13.80 9.56
N SER A 5 -11.80 -14.51 8.44
CA SER A 5 -11.66 -13.92 7.12
C SER A 5 -12.66 -12.78 6.94
N VAL A 6 -12.19 -11.64 6.42
CA VAL A 6 -13.05 -10.51 6.08
C VAL A 6 -13.92 -10.88 4.88
N SER A 7 -15.19 -10.50 4.90
CA SER A 7 -16.10 -10.85 3.80
C SER A 7 -15.68 -10.17 2.50
N GLU A 8 -15.98 -10.81 1.37
CA GLU A 8 -15.68 -10.25 0.06
C GLU A 8 -16.39 -8.90 -0.17
N SER A 9 -17.63 -8.75 0.33
CA SER A 9 -18.39 -7.50 0.22
C SER A 9 -17.72 -6.33 0.95
N GLN A 10 -17.18 -6.56 2.14
CA GLN A 10 -16.44 -5.55 2.89
C GLN A 10 -15.16 -5.13 2.15
N ARG A 11 -14.43 -6.11 1.58
CA ARG A 11 -13.23 -5.82 0.79
C ARG A 11 -13.51 -5.04 -0.49
N ARG A 12 -14.60 -5.39 -1.19
CA ARG A 12 -15.04 -4.65 -2.39
C ARG A 12 -15.42 -3.20 -2.06
N LEU A 13 -16.09 -2.97 -0.92
CA LEU A 13 -16.44 -1.62 -0.47
C LEU A 13 -15.19 -0.80 -0.09
N ALA A 14 -14.23 -1.40 0.62
CA ALA A 14 -12.97 -0.73 0.92
C ALA A 14 -12.19 -0.40 -0.38
N ALA A 15 -12.14 -1.35 -1.32
CA ALA A 15 -11.52 -1.14 -2.62
C ALA A 15 -12.20 -0.02 -3.42
N SER A 16 -13.53 0.06 -3.45
CA SER A 16 -14.22 1.15 -4.17
C SER A 16 -13.93 2.52 -3.57
N ASN A 17 -13.68 2.60 -2.26
CA ASN A 17 -13.33 3.85 -1.59
C ASN A 17 -11.88 4.26 -1.87
N ILE A 18 -10.96 3.30 -1.98
CA ILE A 18 -9.54 3.53 -2.33
C ILE A 18 -9.38 3.87 -3.81
N TYR A 19 -10.01 3.08 -4.69
CA TYR A 19 -9.96 3.23 -6.15
C TYR A 19 -11.15 4.04 -6.69
N SER A 20 -11.49 5.13 -6.01
CA SER A 20 -12.68 5.94 -6.34
C SER A 20 -12.58 6.69 -7.66
N GLN A 21 -11.36 6.92 -8.16
CA GLN A 21 -11.11 7.61 -9.43
C GLN A 21 -10.41 6.69 -10.44
N PRO A 22 -10.92 6.59 -11.68
CA PRO A 22 -10.25 5.85 -12.74
C PRO A 22 -8.93 6.53 -13.14
N LEU A 23 -7.94 5.71 -13.48
CA LEU A 23 -6.67 6.18 -14.04
C LEU A 23 -6.85 6.56 -15.52
N LYS A 24 -6.11 7.56 -15.99
CA LYS A 24 -5.90 7.75 -17.43
C LYS A 24 -4.98 6.65 -17.99
N PRO A 25 -4.96 6.41 -19.32
CA PRO A 25 -4.19 5.31 -19.92
C PRO A 25 -2.67 5.31 -19.63
N TRP A 26 -2.10 6.46 -19.28
CA TRP A 26 -0.68 6.64 -18.99
C TRP A 26 -0.38 6.86 -17.50
N GLU A 27 -1.41 6.84 -16.66
CA GLU A 27 -1.28 6.97 -15.21
C GLU A 27 -1.20 5.57 -14.57
N THR A 28 -0.49 5.50 -13.47
CA THR A 28 -0.37 4.35 -12.58
C THR A 28 -0.68 4.77 -11.14
N ARG A 29 -0.71 3.79 -10.23
CA ARG A 29 -0.74 4.05 -8.79
C ARG A 29 0.63 3.77 -8.20
N ALA A 30 1.11 4.66 -7.35
CA ALA A 30 2.29 4.47 -6.52
C ALA A 30 1.85 4.30 -5.07
N LEU A 31 2.48 3.37 -4.35
CA LEU A 31 2.19 3.15 -2.95
C LEU A 31 3.29 3.83 -2.11
N ARG A 32 2.91 4.80 -1.29
CA ARG A 32 3.80 5.38 -0.29
C ARG A 32 3.62 4.65 1.04
N LEU A 33 4.65 3.94 1.47
CA LEU A 33 4.73 3.31 2.78
C LEU A 33 5.21 4.34 3.81
N GLU A 34 4.38 4.64 4.81
CA GLU A 34 4.72 5.61 5.86
C GLU A 34 5.66 4.99 6.91
N PRO A 35 6.46 5.81 7.61
CA PRO A 35 7.34 5.33 8.65
C PRO A 35 6.57 4.64 9.79
N ALA A 36 7.21 3.71 10.49
CA ALA A 36 6.67 3.17 11.72
C ALA A 36 6.59 4.26 12.81
N HIS A 37 5.50 4.31 13.56
CA HIS A 37 5.34 5.28 14.66
C HIS A 37 6.27 4.96 15.84
N ARG A 38 6.61 3.69 16.01
CA ARG A 38 7.52 3.18 17.05
C ARG A 38 8.38 2.05 16.53
N GLU A 39 9.67 2.08 16.87
CA GLU A 39 10.58 0.98 16.55
C GLU A 39 10.19 -0.28 17.32
N HIS A 40 10.17 -1.42 16.62
CA HIS A 40 9.87 -2.76 17.18
C HIS A 40 8.48 -2.93 17.79
N ASP A 41 7.50 -2.11 17.41
CA ASP A 41 6.09 -2.33 17.79
C ASP A 41 5.40 -3.23 16.75
N GLU A 42 5.28 -4.52 17.05
CA GLU A 42 4.54 -5.49 16.22
C GLU A 42 3.03 -5.17 16.13
N GLY A 43 2.51 -4.33 17.03
CA GLY A 43 1.13 -3.85 17.01
C GLY A 43 0.92 -2.59 16.18
N ASP A 44 1.98 -1.95 15.68
CA ASP A 44 1.89 -0.73 14.90
C ASP A 44 1.31 -1.00 13.51
N ILE A 45 0.15 -0.37 13.24
CA ILE A 45 -0.59 -0.56 11.99
C ILE A 45 0.28 -0.06 10.83
N VAL A 46 0.39 -0.88 9.79
CA VAL A 46 1.07 -0.47 8.54
C VAL A 46 0.21 0.58 7.84
N GLU A 47 0.68 1.83 7.84
CA GLU A 47 0.03 2.94 7.15
C GLU A 47 0.65 3.15 5.77
N VAL A 48 -0.21 3.30 4.77
CA VAL A 48 0.18 3.56 3.39
C VAL A 48 -0.70 4.65 2.78
N ARG A 49 -0.15 5.35 1.79
CA ARG A 49 -0.91 6.20 0.89
C ARG A 49 -0.86 5.67 -0.52
N LEU A 50 -1.99 5.72 -1.21
CA LEU A 50 -2.07 5.39 -2.62
C LEU A 50 -2.21 6.68 -3.41
N GLU A 51 -1.22 6.97 -4.25
CA GLU A 51 -1.15 8.19 -5.05
C GLU A 51 -1.19 7.87 -6.55
N THR A 52 -1.68 8.82 -7.35
CA THR A 52 -1.63 8.72 -8.81
C THR A 52 -0.27 9.20 -9.29
N ALA A 53 0.37 8.44 -10.17
CA ALA A 53 1.64 8.81 -10.76
C ALA A 53 1.63 8.58 -12.28
N VAL A 54 2.61 9.13 -12.97
CA VAL A 54 2.93 8.83 -14.37
C VAL A 54 4.34 8.25 -14.42
N ILE A 55 4.62 7.45 -15.45
CA ILE A 55 5.97 6.97 -15.73
C ILE A 55 6.56 7.90 -16.81
N PRO A 56 7.34 8.93 -16.42
CA PRO A 56 7.96 9.82 -17.39
C PRO A 56 9.05 9.08 -18.19
N HIS A 57 9.56 9.68 -19.26
CA HIS A 57 10.79 9.25 -19.94
C HIS A 57 12.06 9.58 -19.14
N LEU A 58 11.94 9.69 -17.81
CA LEU A 58 12.99 10.03 -16.84
C LEU A 58 13.05 8.91 -15.80
N GLU A 59 14.12 8.88 -14.99
CA GLU A 59 14.17 7.95 -13.85
C GLU A 59 13.14 8.36 -12.78
N GLY A 60 12.39 7.37 -12.27
CA GLY A 60 11.40 7.56 -11.21
C GLY A 60 9.95 7.65 -11.68
N LEU A 61 9.07 8.10 -10.78
CA LEU A 61 7.63 8.28 -10.99
C LEU A 61 7.26 9.75 -10.78
N GLY A 62 6.51 10.33 -11.72
CA GLY A 62 5.98 11.68 -11.57
C GLY A 62 4.65 11.67 -10.84
N LEU A 63 4.56 12.17 -9.61
CA LEU A 63 3.31 12.25 -8.86
C LEU A 63 2.37 13.27 -9.51
N VAL A 64 1.13 12.87 -9.79
CA VAL A 64 0.15 13.73 -10.50
C VAL A 64 -0.25 14.93 -9.66
N ASP A 65 -0.40 14.75 -8.35
CA ASP A 65 -0.94 15.80 -7.47
C ASP A 65 0.11 16.87 -7.12
N THR A 66 1.38 16.49 -6.97
CA THR A 66 2.46 17.41 -6.56
C THR A 66 3.39 17.81 -7.71
N GLY A 67 3.45 17.03 -8.80
CA GLY A 67 4.41 17.19 -9.89
C GLY A 67 5.84 16.75 -9.53
N GLU A 68 6.06 16.16 -8.35
CA GLU A 68 7.37 15.68 -7.91
C GLU A 68 7.76 14.38 -8.62
N VAL A 69 9.05 14.22 -8.93
CA VAL A 69 9.62 12.95 -9.40
C VAL A 69 10.21 12.20 -8.21
N VAL A 70 9.69 11.01 -7.93
CA VAL A 70 10.12 10.16 -6.81
C VAL A 70 10.77 8.88 -7.29
N PHE A 71 11.80 8.42 -6.58
CA PHE A 71 12.38 7.10 -6.78
C PHE A 71 11.60 6.07 -5.97
N TYR A 72 11.39 4.89 -6.56
CA TYR A 72 10.61 3.83 -5.97
C TYR A 72 11.37 2.51 -5.95
N GLU A 73 11.00 1.63 -5.02
CA GLU A 73 11.50 0.28 -4.88
C GLU A 73 10.42 -0.69 -5.34
N ALA A 74 10.69 -1.46 -6.40
CA ALA A 74 9.70 -2.43 -6.88
C ALA A 74 9.48 -3.56 -5.85
N LEU A 75 8.25 -3.70 -5.35
CA LEU A 75 7.86 -4.81 -4.49
C LEU A 75 7.26 -5.96 -5.34
N SER A 76 7.98 -7.08 -5.41
CA SER A 76 7.47 -8.33 -5.97
C SER A 76 7.27 -9.35 -4.86
N TYR A 77 6.07 -9.95 -4.77
CA TYR A 77 5.75 -10.97 -3.77
C TYR A 77 4.87 -12.07 -4.38
N THR A 78 4.94 -13.28 -3.82
CA THR A 78 4.13 -14.43 -4.26
C THR A 78 2.71 -14.35 -3.69
N TRP A 79 1.73 -14.89 -4.37
CA TRP A 79 0.33 -14.86 -3.95
C TRP A 79 -0.05 -16.25 -3.43
N ASP A 80 0.58 -16.68 -2.34
CA ASP A 80 0.50 -18.07 -1.88
C ASP A 80 -0.91 -18.41 -1.34
N SER A 81 -1.40 -17.60 -0.39
CA SER A 81 -2.71 -17.78 0.25
C SER A 81 -3.63 -16.60 0.00
N SER A 82 -4.85 -16.87 -0.48
CA SER A 82 -5.93 -15.87 -0.62
C SER A 82 -6.64 -15.55 0.71
N VAL A 83 -6.03 -15.89 1.85
CA VAL A 83 -6.57 -15.58 3.17
C VAL A 83 -6.14 -14.17 3.58
N PHE A 84 -7.12 -13.26 3.62
CA PHE A 84 -6.95 -11.88 4.08
C PHE A 84 -7.03 -11.81 5.61
N SER A 85 -5.94 -12.16 6.28
CA SER A 85 -5.83 -12.28 7.74
C SER A 85 -5.28 -11.04 8.43
N HIS A 86 -4.73 -10.09 7.69
CA HIS A 86 -4.10 -8.88 8.21
C HIS A 86 -4.76 -7.64 7.60
N ALA A 87 -4.55 -6.49 8.24
CA ALA A 87 -5.05 -5.21 7.76
C ALA A 87 -3.92 -4.18 7.69
N ILE A 88 -3.98 -3.33 6.67
CA ILE A 88 -3.20 -2.10 6.57
C ILE A 88 -4.16 -0.91 6.53
N ARG A 89 -3.67 0.29 6.80
CA ARG A 89 -4.45 1.52 6.65
C ARG A 89 -4.02 2.26 5.39
N CYS A 90 -4.84 2.20 4.34
CA CYS A 90 -4.57 2.84 3.05
C CYS A 90 -5.45 4.08 2.89
N ASN A 91 -4.84 5.28 2.78
CA ASN A 91 -5.58 6.55 2.70
C ASN A 91 -6.61 6.72 3.85
N GLY A 92 -6.30 6.22 5.05
CA GLY A 92 -7.19 6.24 6.21
C GLY A 92 -8.27 5.14 6.23
N ILE A 93 -8.32 4.27 5.23
CA ILE A 93 -9.28 3.16 5.12
C ILE A 93 -8.57 1.86 5.50
N ASP A 94 -9.14 1.11 6.44
CA ASP A 94 -8.64 -0.22 6.77
C ASP A 94 -8.89 -1.19 5.60
N PHE A 95 -7.81 -1.77 5.08
CA PHE A 95 -7.83 -2.65 3.92
C PHE A 95 -7.20 -4.01 4.26
N SER A 96 -7.95 -5.08 4.05
CA SER A 96 -7.48 -6.43 4.38
C SER A 96 -6.52 -6.95 3.32
N VAL A 97 -5.35 -7.38 3.77
CA VAL A 97 -4.25 -7.93 2.97
C VAL A 97 -3.89 -9.34 3.42
N THR A 98 -3.15 -10.05 2.59
CA THR A 98 -2.60 -11.36 2.92
C THR A 98 -1.46 -11.22 3.92
N ALA A 99 -1.21 -12.28 4.70
CA ALA A 99 -0.14 -12.27 5.71
C ALA A 99 1.25 -11.99 5.12
N ASN A 100 1.53 -12.49 3.91
CA ASN A 100 2.82 -12.31 3.26
C ASN A 100 3.03 -10.90 2.70
N LEU A 101 1.99 -10.25 2.16
CA LEU A 101 2.07 -8.83 1.78
C LEU A 101 2.28 -7.97 3.02
N HIS A 102 1.53 -8.24 4.11
CA HIS A 102 1.73 -7.54 5.38
C HIS A 102 3.16 -7.69 5.88
N ALA A 103 3.69 -8.92 5.92
CA ALA A 103 5.07 -9.18 6.34
C ALA A 103 6.09 -8.45 5.45
N ALA A 104 5.91 -8.44 4.13
CA ALA A 104 6.80 -7.72 3.21
C ALA A 104 6.79 -6.22 3.49
N LEU A 105 5.62 -5.60 3.68
CA LEU A 105 5.50 -4.19 4.00
C LEU A 105 6.15 -3.85 5.35
N VAL A 106 5.95 -4.68 6.38
CA VAL A 106 6.61 -4.50 7.69
C VAL A 106 8.14 -4.54 7.55
N HIS A 107 8.69 -5.46 6.77
CA HIS A 107 10.14 -5.57 6.58
C HIS A 107 10.73 -4.40 5.78
N LEU A 108 9.98 -3.86 4.82
CA LEU A 108 10.40 -2.68 4.06
C LEU A 108 10.26 -1.39 4.87
N ARG A 109 9.31 -1.34 5.81
CA ARG A 109 9.01 -0.13 6.59
C ARG A 109 10.23 0.31 7.42
N SER A 110 10.63 1.56 7.26
CA SER A 110 11.62 2.23 8.11
C SER A 110 10.93 3.00 9.22
N SER A 111 11.60 3.22 10.35
CA SER A 111 11.12 4.14 11.41
C SER A 111 11.38 5.62 11.09
N HIS A 112 12.22 5.92 10.11
CA HIS A 112 12.72 7.29 9.88
C HIS A 112 12.29 7.90 8.55
N VAL A 113 12.04 7.07 7.53
CA VAL A 113 11.76 7.54 6.17
C VAL A 113 10.57 6.80 5.56
N HIS A 114 9.80 7.53 4.75
CA HIS A 114 8.79 6.91 3.89
C HIS A 114 9.47 6.27 2.68
N ARG A 115 8.79 5.31 2.06
CA ARG A 115 9.27 4.64 0.84
C ARG A 115 8.18 4.66 -0.22
N TRP A 116 8.59 4.76 -1.48
CA TRP A 116 7.71 4.58 -2.63
C TRP A 116 7.88 3.17 -3.18
N LEU A 117 6.76 2.48 -3.40
CA LEU A 117 6.67 1.13 -3.93
C LEU A 117 5.81 1.08 -5.20
#